data_AF-A0A8J8KK49-F1
#
_entry.id   AF-A0A8J8KK49-F1
#
_cell.length_a   1.000
_cell.length_b   1.000
_cell.length_c   1.000
_cell.angle_alpha   90.00
_cell.angle_beta   90.00
_cell.angle_gamma   90.00
#
_symmetry.space_group_name_H-M   'P 1'
#
loop_
_entity.id
_entity.type
_entity.pdbx_description
1 polymer ?
#
loop_
_entity_poly.entity_id
_entity_poly.type
_entity_poly.pdbx_seq_one_letter_code
_entity_poly.pdbx_strand_id
1 'polypeptide(L)'
;MGILTDYFAATPAEAAACQEHGPLPTDLPQLAAKWVEPTILLGRLWAAVDGVKYNQRRHHGDEEMLEPSDEEGPWVIRIREECRAAIAGIPDERIPELAAKWSEAEEWMRPEPDWLAKLIPELRAVARAGIGDRAMYVWICL
;
A
#
# COMPACT_ATOMS: atom_id res chain seq x y z
N MET A 1 4.08 -19.76 5.44
CA MET A 1 3.99 -18.56 6.30
C MET A 1 4.33 -17.38 5.42
N GLY A 2 3.57 -16.30 5.49
CA GLY A 2 3.55 -15.33 4.40
C GLY A 2 2.94 -14.01 4.83
N ILE A 3 3.55 -12.93 4.38
CA ILE A 3 3.19 -11.56 4.77
C ILE A 3 1.73 -11.28 4.38
N LEU A 4 0.93 -10.94 5.39
CA LEU A 4 -0.40 -10.35 5.23
C LEU A 4 -0.24 -8.84 5.21
N THR A 5 -0.89 -8.19 4.24
CA THR A 5 -0.89 -6.74 4.08
C THR A 5 -2.27 -6.26 3.70
N ASP A 6 -2.85 -5.42 4.53
CA ASP A 6 -4.16 -4.81 4.31
C ASP A 6 -3.98 -3.28 4.27
N TYR A 7 -4.26 -2.68 3.12
CA TYR A 7 -4.23 -1.23 2.96
C TYR A 7 -5.58 -0.65 3.31
N PHE A 8 -5.59 0.47 4.03
CA PHE A 8 -6.84 1.11 4.43
C PHE A 8 -6.68 2.63 4.58
N ALA A 9 -7.79 3.35 4.48
CA ALA A 9 -7.86 4.77 4.73
C ALA A 9 -8.56 5.04 6.06
N ALA A 10 -7.88 5.75 6.96
CA ALA A 10 -8.34 5.96 8.33
C ALA A 10 -7.84 7.30 8.88
N THR A 11 -8.53 7.82 9.88
CA THR A 11 -7.98 8.81 10.80
C THR A 11 -6.90 8.15 11.68
N PRO A 12 -6.00 8.91 12.31
CA PRO A 12 -4.99 8.34 13.21
C PRO A 12 -5.58 7.48 14.34
N ALA A 13 -6.74 7.86 14.88
CA ALA A 13 -7.42 7.11 15.94
C ALA A 13 -8.01 5.79 15.43
N GLU A 14 -8.63 5.79 14.25
CA GLU A 14 -9.12 4.58 13.59
C GLU A 14 -7.94 3.64 13.24
N ALA A 15 -6.82 4.18 12.76
CA ALA A 15 -5.62 3.40 12.45
C ALA A 15 -5.00 2.74 13.69
N ALA A 16 -4.93 3.45 14.81
CA ALA A 16 -4.47 2.89 16.08
C ALA A 16 -5.36 1.73 16.57
N ALA A 17 -6.67 1.82 16.36
CA ALA A 17 -7.61 0.75 16.70
C ALA A 17 -7.44 -0.52 15.83
N CYS A 18 -6.79 -0.40 14.67
CA CYS A 18 -6.52 -1.52 13.77
C CYS A 18 -5.20 -2.26 14.07
N GLN A 19 -4.41 -1.82 15.07
CA GLN A 19 -3.07 -2.37 15.31
C GLN A 19 -3.09 -3.90 15.50
N GLU A 20 -3.96 -4.40 16.38
CA GLU A 20 -3.94 -5.81 16.81
C GLU A 20 -4.54 -6.78 15.78
N HIS A 21 -5.58 -6.36 15.06
CA HIS A 21 -6.40 -7.25 14.23
C HIS A 21 -6.52 -6.83 12.77
N GLY A 22 -5.91 -5.71 12.40
CA GLY A 22 -6.08 -5.09 11.09
C GLY A 22 -7.41 -4.36 10.94
N PRO A 23 -7.70 -3.86 9.73
CA PRO A 23 -8.90 -3.07 9.45
C PRO A 23 -10.16 -3.93 9.28
N LEU A 24 -10.06 -5.27 9.24
CA LEU A 24 -11.24 -6.14 9.24
C LEU A 24 -11.70 -6.44 10.68
N PRO A 25 -13.02 -6.44 10.97
CA PRO A 25 -14.16 -6.32 10.06
C PRO A 25 -14.76 -4.90 9.97
N THR A 26 -13.96 -3.83 10.03
CA THR A 26 -14.48 -2.45 10.00
C THR A 26 -15.05 -2.07 8.62
N ASP A 27 -15.85 -0.99 8.58
CA ASP A 27 -16.36 -0.38 7.35
C ASP A 27 -15.37 0.62 6.71
N LEU A 28 -14.09 0.60 7.12
CA LEU A 28 -13.08 1.49 6.56
C LEU A 28 -12.86 1.17 5.07
N PRO A 29 -12.57 2.18 4.22
CA PRO A 29 -12.12 1.95 2.86
C PRO A 29 -10.81 1.14 2.91
N GLN A 30 -10.86 -0.10 2.46
CA GLN A 30 -9.77 -1.06 2.65
C GLN A 30 -9.60 -2.01 1.47
N LEU A 31 -8.44 -2.65 1.42
CA LEU A 31 -8.04 -3.63 0.44
C LEU A 31 -7.12 -4.66 1.11
N ALA A 32 -7.53 -5.92 1.08
CA ALA A 32 -6.64 -7.03 1.38
C ALA A 32 -5.68 -7.24 0.20
N ALA A 33 -4.47 -6.71 0.30
CA ALA A 33 -3.45 -6.73 -0.74
C ALA A 33 -2.30 -7.64 -0.34
N LYS A 34 -2.60 -8.91 -0.03
CA LYS A 34 -1.61 -9.89 0.42
C LYS A 34 -0.34 -9.84 -0.45
N TRP A 35 0.81 -9.89 0.22
CA TRP A 35 2.15 -9.82 -0.37
C TRP A 35 2.60 -8.45 -0.86
N VAL A 36 1.74 -7.44 -0.97
CA VAL A 36 2.14 -6.08 -1.36
C VAL A 36 2.68 -5.33 -0.15
N GLU A 37 3.94 -5.57 0.20
CA GLU A 37 4.58 -4.83 1.28
C GLU A 37 4.85 -3.35 0.89
N PRO A 38 4.82 -2.43 1.87
CA PRO A 38 4.79 -0.99 1.59
C PRO A 38 6.13 -0.40 1.14
N THR A 39 7.25 -1.09 1.36
CA THR A 39 8.60 -0.56 1.14
C THR A 39 9.06 -0.80 -0.29
N ILE A 40 9.02 -2.05 -0.76
CA ILE A 40 9.58 -2.44 -2.06
C ILE A 40 8.50 -2.51 -3.12
N LEU A 41 7.44 -3.31 -2.95
CA LEU A 41 6.43 -3.55 -3.97
C LEU A 41 5.54 -2.32 -4.19
N LEU A 42 5.03 -1.69 -3.13
CA LEU A 42 4.31 -0.43 -3.28
C LEU A 42 5.24 0.69 -3.76
N GLY A 43 6.47 0.76 -3.23
CA GLY A 43 7.48 1.74 -3.64
C GLY A 43 7.88 1.62 -5.11
N ARG A 44 7.93 0.40 -5.66
CA ARG A 44 8.17 0.14 -7.08
C ARG A 44 6.99 0.55 -7.96
N LEU A 45 5.74 0.33 -7.51
CA LEU A 45 4.57 0.87 -8.20
C LEU A 45 4.64 2.40 -8.23
N TRP A 46 4.95 3.04 -7.10
CA TRP A 46 5.12 4.49 -7.03
C TRP A 46 6.21 4.99 -7.98
N ALA A 47 7.41 4.39 -7.97
CA ALA A 47 8.47 4.75 -8.91
C ALA A 47 8.05 4.56 -10.38
N ALA A 48 7.27 3.52 -10.68
CA ALA A 48 6.73 3.28 -12.02
C ALA A 48 5.73 4.36 -12.45
N VAL A 49 4.87 4.83 -11.54
CA VAL A 49 3.96 5.97 -11.76
C VAL A 49 4.75 7.23 -12.09
N ASP A 50 5.77 7.54 -11.29
CA ASP A 50 6.66 8.70 -11.47
C ASP A 50 7.57 8.60 -12.71
N GLY A 51 7.64 7.42 -13.34
CA GLY A 51 8.54 7.18 -14.48
C GLY A 51 10.02 7.16 -14.11
N VAL A 52 10.36 6.94 -12.84
CA VAL A 52 11.74 6.92 -12.33
C VAL A 52 12.18 5.51 -11.92
N LYS A 53 13.48 5.35 -11.65
CA LYS A 53 13.98 4.11 -11.03
C LYS A 53 13.59 4.07 -9.55
N TYR A 54 13.20 2.89 -9.07
CA TYR A 54 12.99 2.67 -7.64
C TYR A 54 14.26 3.01 -6.85
N ASN A 55 14.04 3.68 -5.73
CA ASN A 55 15.08 4.08 -4.80
C ASN A 55 14.47 4.01 -3.41
N GLN A 56 14.95 3.10 -2.58
CA GLN A 56 14.40 2.85 -1.25
C GLN A 56 14.36 4.13 -0.39
N ARG A 57 15.36 5.01 -0.45
CA ARG A 57 15.36 6.28 0.31
C ARG A 57 14.31 7.28 -0.16
N ARG A 58 13.84 7.17 -1.40
CA ARG A 58 12.79 8.04 -1.94
C ARG A 58 11.41 7.39 -1.85
N HIS A 59 11.34 6.08 -2.04
CA HIS A 59 10.11 5.33 -2.22
C HIS A 59 9.88 4.31 -1.09
N HIS A 60 10.02 4.75 0.17
CA HIS A 60 9.63 4.00 1.37
C HIS A 60 8.48 4.72 2.08
N GLY A 61 7.73 4.05 2.95
CA GLY A 61 6.75 4.71 3.85
C GLY A 61 7.45 5.70 4.79
N ASP A 62 6.74 6.75 5.23
CA ASP A 62 7.22 7.55 6.36
C ASP A 62 7.00 6.63 7.56
N GLU A 63 8.08 6.23 8.22
CA GLU A 63 8.04 5.29 9.35
C GLU A 63 7.44 5.94 10.61
N GLU A 64 6.35 6.69 10.47
CA GLU A 64 5.46 6.98 11.61
C GLU A 64 4.67 5.69 11.89
N MET A 65 5.41 4.71 12.44
CA MET A 65 4.84 3.50 13.00
C MET A 65 4.01 3.92 14.20
N LEU A 66 2.71 3.61 14.18
CA LEU A 66 1.90 3.71 15.39
C LEU A 66 2.49 2.71 16.39
N GLU A 67 2.74 3.16 17.64
CA GLU A 67 3.63 2.52 18.62
C GLU A 67 3.70 0.98 18.50
N PRO A 68 4.90 0.38 18.44
CA PRO A 68 5.04 -1.05 18.18
C PRO A 68 4.31 -1.90 19.21
N SER A 69 3.52 -2.85 18.72
CA SER A 69 3.21 -4.08 19.45
C SER A 69 4.29 -5.11 19.08
N ASP A 70 5.22 -5.34 20.00
CA ASP A 70 6.34 -6.31 19.90
C ASP A 70 7.24 -6.20 18.64
N GLU A 71 8.45 -6.77 18.73
CA GLU A 71 9.41 -6.78 17.60
C GLU A 71 8.96 -7.66 16.42
N GLU A 72 7.90 -8.46 16.61
CA GLU A 72 7.40 -9.44 15.63
C GLU A 72 6.10 -9.00 14.93
N GLY A 73 5.57 -7.82 15.27
CA GLY A 73 4.33 -7.29 14.73
C GLY A 73 3.07 -7.86 15.41
N PRO A 74 1.87 -7.53 14.93
CA PRO A 74 1.59 -6.76 13.71
C PRO A 74 1.98 -5.27 13.78
N TRP A 75 2.11 -4.62 12.62
CA TRP A 75 2.42 -3.19 12.53
C TRP A 75 1.39 -2.44 11.69
N VAL A 76 1.05 -1.22 12.10
CA VAL A 76 0.36 -0.24 11.26
C VAL A 76 1.34 0.86 10.85
N ILE A 77 1.52 1.02 9.54
CA ILE A 77 2.46 1.96 8.95
C ILE A 77 1.68 2.98 8.13
N ARG A 78 1.93 4.27 8.39
CA ARG A 78 1.38 5.35 7.56
C ARG A 78 2.11 5.40 6.21
N ILE A 79 1.36 5.42 5.13
CA ILE A 79 1.92 5.61 3.79
C ILE A 79 2.20 7.10 3.56
N ARG A 80 3.36 7.40 2.96
CA ARG A 80 3.74 8.76 2.61
C ARG A 80 2.70 9.44 1.76
N GLU A 81 2.51 10.74 2.02
CA GLU A 81 1.56 11.53 1.27
C GLU A 81 1.90 11.58 -0.22
N GLU A 82 3.18 11.63 -0.60
CA GLU A 82 3.60 11.64 -2.01
C GLU A 82 3.33 10.31 -2.70
N CYS A 83 3.55 9.19 -2.00
CA CYS A 83 3.22 7.86 -2.50
C CYS A 83 1.71 7.73 -2.70
N ARG A 84 0.93 8.06 -1.66
CA ARG A 84 -0.53 8.05 -1.70
C ARG A 84 -1.05 8.92 -2.86
N ALA A 85 -0.57 10.15 -2.99
CA ALA A 85 -0.98 11.07 -4.05
C ALA A 85 -0.66 10.53 -5.45
N ALA A 86 0.52 9.94 -5.65
CA ALA A 86 0.89 9.31 -6.91
C ALA A 86 -0.05 8.15 -7.27
N ILE A 87 -0.33 7.25 -6.32
CA ILE A 87 -1.25 6.12 -6.52
C ILE A 87 -2.69 6.61 -6.78
N ALA A 88 -3.18 7.58 -6.02
CA ALA A 88 -4.51 8.17 -6.18
C ALA A 88 -4.71 8.83 -7.56
N GLY A 89 -3.62 9.36 -8.12
CA GLY A 89 -3.56 10.08 -9.40
C GLY A 89 -3.35 9.20 -10.64
N ILE A 90 -3.21 7.88 -10.51
CA ILE A 90 -3.03 6.98 -11.66
C ILE A 90 -4.22 7.12 -12.63
N PRO A 91 -4.00 7.54 -13.88
CA PRO A 91 -5.05 7.60 -14.90
C PRO A 91 -5.37 6.19 -15.43
N ASP A 92 -6.63 5.96 -15.84
CA ASP A 92 -7.11 4.63 -16.25
C ASP A 92 -6.31 4.07 -17.44
N GLU A 93 -5.90 4.94 -18.36
CA GLU A 93 -5.20 4.56 -19.59
C GLU A 93 -3.77 4.03 -19.30
N ARG A 94 -3.19 4.37 -18.14
CA ARG A 94 -1.86 3.90 -17.73
C ARG A 94 -1.89 2.59 -16.95
N ILE A 95 -3.05 2.12 -16.52
CA ILE A 95 -3.15 0.92 -15.67
C ILE A 95 -2.54 -0.33 -16.35
N PRO A 96 -2.82 -0.62 -17.64
CA PRO A 96 -2.22 -1.79 -18.29
C PRO A 96 -0.68 -1.71 -18.39
N GLU A 97 -0.15 -0.51 -18.71
CA GLU A 97 1.29 -0.24 -18.78
C GLU A 97 1.95 -0.45 -17.39
N LEU A 98 1.36 0.14 -16.36
CA LEU A 98 1.86 0.04 -14.99
C LEU A 98 1.78 -1.38 -14.45
N ALA A 99 0.71 -2.12 -14.75
CA ALA A 99 0.57 -3.51 -14.35
C ALA A 99 1.66 -4.40 -14.98
N ALA A 100 1.92 -4.24 -16.28
CA ALA A 100 3.00 -4.95 -16.97
C ALA A 100 4.36 -4.62 -16.34
N LYS A 101 4.68 -3.34 -16.18
CA LYS A 101 5.95 -2.90 -15.58
C LYS A 101 6.10 -3.33 -14.12
N TRP A 102 5.02 -3.28 -13.35
CA TRP A 102 5.03 -3.69 -11.95
C TRP A 102 5.19 -5.20 -11.79
N SER A 103 4.69 -6.00 -12.75
CA SER A 103 4.88 -7.45 -12.77
C SER A 103 6.34 -7.90 -12.90
N GLU A 104 7.20 -7.02 -13.43
CA GLU A 104 8.64 -7.27 -13.60
C GLU A 104 9.45 -7.11 -12.31
N ALA A 105 8.83 -6.67 -11.20
CA ALA A 105 9.52 -6.58 -9.93
C ALA A 105 9.96 -7.97 -9.43
N GLU A 106 11.24 -8.11 -9.10
CA GLU A 106 11.88 -9.38 -8.71
C GLU A 106 11.28 -9.98 -7.42
N GLU A 107 10.67 -9.14 -6.58
CA GLU A 107 10.07 -9.52 -5.31
C GLU A 107 8.72 -10.23 -5.47
N TRP A 108 8.13 -10.19 -6.67
CA TRP A 108 6.92 -10.95 -6.92
C TRP A 108 7.19 -12.45 -7.12
N MET A 109 6.30 -13.28 -6.58
CA MET A 109 6.22 -14.69 -6.94
C MET A 109 5.43 -14.92 -8.24
N ARG A 110 5.94 -14.39 -9.36
CA ARG A 110 5.34 -14.53 -10.72
C ARG A 110 3.87 -14.08 -10.77
N PRO A 111 3.59 -12.78 -10.67
CA PRO A 111 2.24 -12.27 -10.67
C PRO A 111 1.69 -12.28 -12.11
N GLU A 112 0.39 -12.48 -12.27
CA GLU A 112 -0.24 -12.27 -13.57
C GLU A 112 -0.48 -10.76 -13.78
N PRO A 113 -0.04 -10.14 -14.90
CA PRO A 113 -0.28 -8.73 -15.16
C PRO A 113 -1.77 -8.35 -15.12
N ASP A 114 -2.66 -9.23 -15.57
CA ASP A 114 -4.12 -9.01 -15.54
C ASP A 114 -4.69 -8.93 -14.12
N TRP A 115 -4.06 -9.62 -13.16
CA TRP A 115 -4.41 -9.50 -11.75
C TRP A 115 -3.93 -8.15 -11.20
N LEU A 116 -2.70 -7.73 -11.51
CA LEU A 116 -2.18 -6.42 -11.12
C LEU A 116 -2.99 -5.26 -11.70
N ALA A 117 -3.47 -5.40 -12.94
CA ALA A 117 -4.34 -4.41 -13.58
C ALA A 117 -5.70 -4.24 -12.86
N LYS A 118 -6.15 -5.24 -12.09
CA LYS A 118 -7.33 -5.14 -11.20
C LYS A 118 -6.98 -4.59 -9.83
N LEU A 119 -5.80 -4.96 -9.32
CA LEU A 119 -5.32 -4.52 -8.01
C LEU A 119 -4.99 -3.02 -7.94
N ILE A 120 -4.40 -2.46 -9.01
CA ILE A 120 -4.04 -1.03 -9.08
C ILE A 120 -5.27 -0.11 -8.86
N PRO A 121 -6.42 -0.32 -9.54
CA PRO A 121 -7.65 0.41 -9.25
C PRO A 121 -8.09 0.36 -7.77
N GLU A 122 -7.95 -0.78 -7.11
CA GLU A 122 -8.35 -0.97 -5.71
C GLU A 122 -7.41 -0.22 -4.77
N LEU A 123 -6.09 -0.31 -4.98
CA LEU A 123 -5.10 0.50 -4.26
C LEU A 123 -5.36 2.00 -4.46
N ARG A 124 -5.68 2.40 -5.69
CA ARG A 124 -6.05 3.77 -6.02
C ARG A 124 -7.31 4.22 -5.29
N ALA A 125 -8.29 3.36 -5.11
CA ALA A 125 -9.51 3.68 -4.35
C ALA A 125 -9.19 3.96 -2.87
N VAL A 126 -8.37 3.12 -2.23
CA VAL A 126 -7.91 3.34 -0.85
C VAL A 126 -7.08 4.63 -0.76
N ALA A 127 -6.15 4.85 -1.69
CA ALA A 127 -5.34 6.05 -1.72
C ALA A 127 -6.17 7.34 -1.87
N ARG A 128 -7.25 7.31 -2.66
CA ARG A 128 -8.20 8.43 -2.81
C ARG A 128 -9.02 8.68 -1.55
N ALA A 129 -9.33 7.64 -0.77
CA ALA A 129 -10.06 7.77 0.48
C ALA A 129 -9.20 8.34 1.63
N GLY A 130 -7.87 8.21 1.56
CA GLY A 130 -6.92 8.75 2.53
C GLY A 130 -6.61 10.24 2.33
N ILE A 131 -7.62 11.10 2.32
CA ILE A 131 -7.46 12.56 2.18
C ILE A 131 -8.11 13.30 3.34
N GLY A 132 -7.72 14.56 3.56
CA GLY A 132 -8.30 15.40 4.62
C GLY A 132 -7.81 14.99 6.01
N ASP A 133 -8.74 14.59 6.88
CA ASP A 133 -8.44 14.07 8.23
C ASP A 133 -7.98 12.60 8.22
N ARG A 134 -8.12 11.92 7.07
CA ARG A 134 -7.66 10.55 6.85
C ARG A 134 -6.32 10.50 6.12
N ALA A 135 -5.60 9.41 6.34
CA ALA A 135 -4.42 9.03 5.59
C ALA A 135 -4.53 7.57 5.13
N MET A 136 -3.64 7.18 4.21
CA MET A 136 -3.50 5.80 3.80
C MET A 136 -2.53 5.09 4.75
N TYR A 137 -2.92 3.92 5.23
CA TYR A 137 -2.14 3.06 6.11
C TYR A 137 -2.03 1.67 5.50
N VAL A 138 -1.07 0.90 5.99
CA VAL A 138 -1.02 -0.55 5.81
C VAL A 138 -0.91 -1.23 7.16
N TRP A 139 -1.71 -2.25 7.37
CA TRP A 139 -1.53 -3.22 8.44
C TRP A 139 -0.73 -4.40 7.89
N ILE A 140 0.30 -4.83 8.60
CA ILE A 140 1.18 -5.92 8.19
C ILE A 140 1.39 -6.93 9.32
N CYS A 141 1.34 -8.22 8.98
CA CYS A 141 1.53 -9.35 9.90
C CYS A 141 2.30 -10.48 9.20
N LEU A 142 3.20 -11.16 9.92
CA LEU A 142 4.15 -12.17 9.40
C LEU A 142 3.67 -13.62 9.52
#